data_AF-A0A6L6GGA5-F1
#
_entry.id   AF-A0A6L6GGA5-F1
#
_cell.length_a   1.000
_cell.length_b   1.000
_cell.length_c   1.000
_cell.angle_alpha   90.00
_cell.angle_beta   90.00
_cell.angle_gamma   90.00
#
_symmetry.space_group_name_H-M   'P 1'
#
loop_
_entity.id
_entity.type
_entity.pdbx_description
1 polymer ?
#
loop_
_entity_poly.entity_id
_entity_poly.type
_entity_poly.pdbx_seq_one_letter_code
_entity_poly.pdbx_strand_id
1 'polypeptide(L)'
;MKKIVCLSLFVFLTACQPTPVKSNQDELFICKSLINGYLNTLQLKQFVFSSHALVGKQAIYSYKQPTVSGMVLGIIQSPELKFGCEKNLNTYQLKLINPDKTQVNILQFTDSPKPL
;
A
#
# COMPACT_ATOMS: atom_id res chain seq x y z
N MET A 1 22.35 -62.89 19.47
CA MET A 1 21.44 -61.85 19.98
C MET A 1 21.86 -60.51 19.36
N LYS A 2 21.08 -59.94 18.44
CA LYS A 2 21.50 -58.76 17.65
C LYS A 2 20.44 -57.68 17.90
N LYS A 3 20.75 -56.72 18.78
CA LYS A 3 19.81 -55.67 19.20
C LYS A 3 19.81 -54.56 18.17
N ILE A 4 18.69 -54.35 17.49
CA ILE A 4 18.44 -53.22 16.62
C ILE A 4 18.13 -52.02 17.52
N VAL A 5 19.03 -51.04 17.55
CA VAL A 5 18.84 -49.78 18.26
C VAL A 5 18.23 -48.79 17.26
N CYS A 6 16.92 -48.55 17.35
CA CYS A 6 16.25 -47.46 16.65
C CYS A 6 16.48 -46.15 17.43
N LEU A 7 17.35 -45.30 16.91
CA LEU A 7 17.55 -43.94 17.40
C LEU A 7 16.45 -43.04 16.80
N SER A 8 15.45 -42.66 17.59
CA SER A 8 14.42 -41.71 17.17
C SER A 8 14.99 -40.29 17.18
N LEU A 9 15.27 -39.75 16.00
CA LEU A 9 15.59 -38.35 15.82
C LEU A 9 14.30 -37.52 16.02
N PHE A 10 14.15 -36.91 17.19
CA PHE A 10 13.17 -35.86 17.40
C PHE A 10 13.62 -34.61 16.64
N VAL A 11 13.06 -34.43 15.44
CA VAL A 11 13.18 -33.19 14.69
C VAL A 11 12.32 -32.14 15.40
N PHE A 12 12.97 -31.27 16.17
CA PHE A 12 12.34 -30.06 16.67
C PHE A 12 12.07 -29.14 15.47
N LEU A 13 10.84 -29.21 14.94
CA LEU A 13 10.30 -28.23 14.00
C LEU A 13 10.18 -26.90 14.74
N THR A 14 11.25 -26.11 14.72
CA THR A 14 11.18 -24.70 15.09
C THR A 14 10.31 -24.03 14.03
N ALA A 15 9.05 -23.77 14.36
CA ALA A 15 8.22 -22.89 13.55
C ALA A 15 8.87 -21.51 13.63
N CYS A 16 9.45 -21.05 12.51
CA CYS A 16 9.83 -19.65 12.35
C CYS A 16 8.58 -18.81 12.58
N GLN A 17 8.44 -18.23 13.76
CA GLN A 17 7.46 -17.19 14.01
C GLN A 17 7.75 -16.07 13.01
N PRO A 18 6.75 -15.59 12.24
CA PRO A 18 7.00 -14.50 11.30
C PRO A 18 7.45 -13.29 12.11
N THR A 19 8.72 -12.92 11.93
CA THR A 19 9.30 -11.73 12.54
C THR A 19 8.43 -10.52 12.20
N PRO A 20 8.09 -9.64 13.15
CA PRO A 20 7.20 -8.50 12.96
C PRO A 20 7.93 -7.37 12.22
N VAL A 21 8.39 -7.64 10.99
CA VAL A 21 9.04 -6.67 10.09
C VAL A 21 8.02 -6.15 9.04
N LYS A 22 6.78 -6.65 9.04
CA LYS A 22 5.83 -6.52 7.92
C LYS A 22 4.87 -5.32 7.92
N SER A 23 4.76 -4.53 8.99
CA SER A 23 3.71 -3.49 9.07
C SER A 23 3.80 -2.44 7.94
N ASN A 24 4.99 -1.90 7.66
CA ASN A 24 5.11 -0.81 6.70
C ASN A 24 4.90 -1.25 5.23
N GLN A 25 5.38 -2.42 4.84
CA GLN A 25 5.24 -2.91 3.46
C GLN A 25 3.80 -3.34 3.16
N ASP A 26 3.14 -3.99 4.11
CA ASP A 26 1.74 -4.40 3.96
C ASP A 26 0.82 -3.18 3.89
N GLU A 27 1.08 -2.16 4.71
CA GLU A 27 0.37 -0.88 4.68
C GLU A 27 0.53 -0.16 3.33
N LEU A 28 1.76 -0.10 2.82
CA LEU A 28 2.03 0.48 1.50
C LEU A 28 1.27 -0.25 0.39
N PHE A 29 1.20 -1.58 0.47
CA PHE A 29 0.50 -2.41 -0.52
C PHE A 29 -1.01 -2.17 -0.48
N ILE A 30 -1.62 -2.14 0.70
CA ILE A 30 -3.06 -1.92 0.88
C ILE A 30 -3.44 -0.53 0.37
N CYS A 31 -2.74 0.53 0.78
CA CYS A 31 -3.02 1.89 0.33
C CYS A 31 -2.91 2.04 -1.20
N LYS A 32 -1.88 1.47 -1.84
CA LYS A 32 -1.75 1.48 -3.30
C LYS A 32 -2.90 0.74 -3.99
N SER A 33 -3.33 -0.38 -3.42
CA SER A 33 -4.43 -1.18 -3.96
C SER A 33 -5.76 -0.43 -3.87
N LEU A 34 -6.03 0.24 -2.75
CA LEU A 34 -7.21 1.08 -2.57
C LEU A 34 -7.23 2.26 -3.56
N ILE A 35 -6.10 2.95 -3.73
CA ILE A 35 -5.98 4.05 -4.69
C ILE A 35 -6.21 3.55 -6.12
N ASN A 36 -5.59 2.43 -6.49
CA ASN A 36 -5.78 1.85 -7.82
C ASN A 36 -7.26 1.44 -8.04
N GLY A 37 -7.92 0.87 -7.03
CA GLY A 37 -9.35 0.58 -7.06
C GLY A 37 -10.19 1.84 -7.30
N TYR A 38 -9.92 2.90 -6.55
CA TYR A 38 -10.58 4.20 -6.71
C TYR A 38 -10.40 4.78 -8.12
N LEU A 39 -9.15 4.83 -8.61
CA LEU A 39 -8.85 5.32 -9.97
C LEU A 39 -9.56 4.49 -11.04
N ASN A 40 -9.60 3.17 -10.88
CA ASN A 40 -10.30 2.27 -11.80
C ASN A 40 -11.81 2.53 -11.85
N THR A 41 -12.45 2.68 -10.69
CA THR A 41 -13.89 2.96 -10.59
C THR A 41 -14.27 4.29 -11.24
N LEU A 42 -13.42 5.31 -11.11
CA LEU A 42 -13.63 6.62 -11.74
C LEU A 42 -13.09 6.74 -13.17
N GLN A 43 -12.65 5.64 -13.79
CA GLN A 43 -12.05 5.62 -15.13
C GLN A 43 -10.80 6.51 -15.28
N LEU A 44 -10.08 6.77 -14.17
CA LEU A 44 -8.86 7.59 -14.10
C LEU A 44 -7.57 6.76 -14.27
N LYS A 45 -7.60 5.74 -15.14
CA LYS A 45 -6.51 4.77 -15.32
C LYS A 45 -5.23 5.34 -15.94
N GLN A 46 -5.33 6.53 -16.53
CA GLN A 46 -4.19 7.27 -17.08
C GLN A 46 -3.24 7.81 -16.00
N PHE A 47 -3.68 7.86 -14.74
CA PHE A 47 -2.84 8.28 -13.63
C PHE A 47 -2.01 7.10 -13.12
N VAL A 48 -0.69 7.24 -13.20
CA VAL A 48 0.26 6.20 -12.81
C VAL A 48 0.98 6.61 -11.53
N PHE A 49 1.22 5.65 -10.64
CA PHE A 49 1.99 5.85 -9.42
C PHE A 49 3.36 6.45 -9.76
N SER A 50 3.68 7.58 -9.15
CA SER A 50 4.95 8.29 -9.33
C SER A 50 5.85 8.14 -8.10
N SER A 51 5.32 8.47 -6.92
CA SER A 51 6.09 8.45 -5.69
C SER A 51 5.20 8.36 -4.46
N HIS A 52 5.81 8.13 -3.31
CA HIS A 52 5.16 8.32 -2.02
C HIS A 52 6.14 8.95 -1.02
N ALA A 53 5.59 9.64 -0.02
CA ALA A 53 6.34 10.21 1.10
C ALA A 53 5.56 10.04 2.40
N LEU A 54 6.26 9.87 3.52
CA LEU A 54 5.65 9.84 4.85
C LEU A 54 5.65 11.25 5.45
N VAL A 55 4.48 11.70 5.90
CA VAL A 55 4.28 12.98 6.61
C VAL A 55 3.60 12.67 7.94
N GLY A 56 4.40 12.60 9.00
CA GLY A 56 3.91 12.12 10.32
C GLY A 56 3.46 10.67 10.23
N LYS A 57 2.17 10.41 10.50
CA LYS A 57 1.54 9.07 10.41
C LYS A 57 0.86 8.79 9.07
N GLN A 58 0.85 9.77 8.16
CA GLN A 58 0.15 9.67 6.88
C GLN A 58 1.14 9.40 5.75
N ALA A 59 0.84 8.43 4.90
CA ALA A 59 1.54 8.21 3.64
C ALA A 59 0.86 9.02 2.52
N ILE A 60 1.62 9.89 1.87
CA ILE A 60 1.18 10.70 0.74
C ILE A 60 1.62 10.02 -0.54
N TYR A 61 0.68 9.63 -1.39
CA TYR A 61 0.92 9.01 -2.68
C TYR A 61 0.68 10.02 -3.80
N SER A 62 1.62 10.10 -4.73
CA SER A 62 1.51 10.97 -5.91
C SER A 62 1.34 10.12 -7.15
N TYR A 63 0.31 10.46 -7.93
CA TYR A 63 -0.01 9.83 -9.20
C TYR A 63 -0.01 10.89 -10.29
N LYS A 64 0.68 10.62 -11.41
CA LYS A 64 0.82 11.56 -12.51
C LYS A 64 0.32 10.95 -13.79
N GLN A 65 -0.23 11.78 -14.65
CA GLN A 65 -0.50 11.35 -16.01
C GLN A 65 0.83 11.33 -16.80
N PRO A 66 1.16 10.25 -17.51
CA PRO A 66 2.29 10.25 -18.43
C PRO A 66 2.10 11.36 -19.46
N THR A 67 3.02 12.31 -19.52
CA THR A 67 3.07 13.25 -20.63
C THR A 67 3.52 12.49 -21.88
N VAL A 68 2.77 12.64 -22.97
CA VAL A 68 3.16 12.09 -24.27
C VAL A 68 4.53 12.68 -24.63
N SER A 69 5.58 11.85 -24.66
CA SER A 69 6.91 12.25 -25.11
C SER A 69 6.82 12.85 -26.50
N GLY A 70 6.94 14.18 -26.60
CA GLY A 70 6.96 14.86 -27.91
C GLY A 70 6.52 16.32 -27.91
N MET A 71 5.76 16.80 -26.91
CA MET A 71 5.38 18.22 -26.86
C MET A 71 6.33 19.03 -25.97
N VAL A 72 7.42 19.49 -26.56
CA VAL A 72 8.25 20.57 -26.00
C VAL A 72 7.61 21.91 -26.38
N LEU A 73 6.51 22.25 -25.72
CA LEU A 73 5.95 23.61 -25.78
C LEU A 73 5.49 23.97 -24.36
N GLY A 74 6.32 24.75 -23.66
CA GLY A 74 5.99 25.53 -22.47
C GLY A 74 5.36 24.76 -21.30
N ILE A 75 6.20 24.16 -20.44
CA ILE A 75 5.93 23.84 -19.02
C ILE A 75 4.44 23.57 -18.69
N ILE A 76 3.79 22.62 -19.37
CA ILE A 76 2.49 22.14 -18.93
C ILE A 76 2.80 21.17 -17.78
N GLN A 77 2.66 21.64 -16.54
CA GLN A 77 2.74 20.77 -15.37
C GLN A 77 1.76 19.62 -15.57
N SER A 78 2.28 18.39 -15.64
CA SER A 78 1.43 17.21 -15.77
C SER A 78 0.43 17.18 -14.61
N PRO A 79 -0.87 16.93 -14.88
CA PRO A 79 -1.85 16.82 -13.81
C PRO A 79 -1.41 15.74 -12.80
N GLU A 80 -1.40 16.13 -11.53
CA GLU A 80 -0.97 15.30 -10.41
C GLU A 80 -2.14 15.11 -9.44
N LEU A 81 -2.43 13.87 -9.10
CA LEU A 81 -3.34 13.50 -8.03
C LEU A 81 -2.54 13.10 -6.80
N LYS A 82 -2.94 13.61 -5.64
CA LYS A 82 -2.34 13.25 -4.35
C LYS A 82 -3.36 12.59 -3.46
N PHE A 83 -2.94 11.50 -2.83
CA PHE A 83 -3.77 10.75 -1.91
C PHE A 83 -3.05 10.63 -0.57
N GLY A 84 -3.74 10.98 0.52
CA GLY A 84 -3.30 10.70 1.86
C GLY A 84 -3.90 9.37 2.33
N CYS A 85 -3.06 8.42 2.71
CA CYS A 85 -3.48 7.18 3.34
C CYS A 85 -3.00 7.14 4.79
N GLU A 86 -3.90 6.81 5.70
CA GLU A 86 -3.60 6.65 7.11
C GLU A 86 -4.24 5.37 7.63
N LYS A 87 -3.49 4.62 8.44
CA LYS A 87 -4.01 3.46 9.15
C LYS A 87 -4.27 3.82 10.61
N ASN A 88 -5.53 3.71 11.00
CA ASN A 88 -6.01 3.90 12.36
C ASN A 88 -6.47 2.56 12.91
N LEU A 89 -5.63 1.93 13.75
CA LEU A 89 -5.86 0.58 14.28
C LEU A 89 -6.05 -0.43 13.14
N ASN A 90 -7.29 -0.80 12.84
CA ASN A 90 -7.67 -1.75 11.81
C ASN A 90 -8.40 -1.08 10.63
N THR A 91 -8.40 0.24 10.57
CA THR A 91 -9.11 1.00 9.54
C THR A 91 -8.12 1.80 8.70
N TYR A 92 -8.18 1.63 7.39
CA TYR A 92 -7.51 2.45 6.41
C TYR A 92 -8.43 3.58 5.98
N GLN A 93 -7.94 4.81 6.06
CA GLN A 93 -8.63 5.99 5.56
C GLN A 93 -7.85 6.54 4.37
N LEU A 94 -8.56 6.75 3.26
CA LEU A 94 -8.03 7.33 2.05
C LEU A 94 -8.66 8.70 1.80
N LYS A 95 -7.80 9.72 1.68
CA LYS A 95 -8.19 11.11 1.44
C LYS A 95 -7.61 11.58 0.11
N LEU A 96 -8.43 12.20 -0.73
CA LEU A 96 -7.94 12.95 -1.89
C LEU A 96 -7.43 14.32 -1.42
N ILE A 97 -6.24 14.70 -1.84
CA ILE A 97 -5.61 15.98 -1.50
C ILE A 97 -5.75 16.89 -2.71
N ASN A 98 -6.52 17.95 -2.53
CA ASN A 98 -6.75 18.94 -3.56
C ASN A 98 -5.54 19.88 -3.72
N PRO A 99 -5.45 20.63 -4.83
CA PRO A 99 -4.39 21.61 -5.07
C PRO A 99 -4.28 22.70 -3.99
N ASP A 100 -5.41 23.06 -3.37
CA ASP A 100 -5.50 24.01 -2.25
C ASP A 100 -5.10 23.39 -0.89
N LYS A 101 -4.56 22.17 -0.90
CA LYS A 101 -4.20 21.36 0.27
C LYS A 101 -5.38 20.95 1.15
N THR A 102 -6.62 21.18 0.71
CA THR A 102 -7.78 20.59 1.39
C THR A 102 -7.79 19.09 1.18
N GLN A 103 -8.25 18.35 2.18
CA GLN A 103 -8.33 16.89 2.12
C GLN A 103 -9.80 16.47 2.18
N VAL A 104 -10.22 15.66 1.22
CA VAL A 104 -11.57 15.09 1.17
C VAL A 104 -11.46 13.60 1.42
N ASN A 105 -12.15 13.08 2.44
CA ASN A 105 -12.21 11.64 2.67
C ASN A 105 -13.00 10.97 1.54
N ILE A 106 -12.39 10.02 0.86
CA ILE A 106 -12.99 9.36 -0.31
C ILE A 106 -13.29 7.89 -0.07
N LEU A 107 -12.52 7.20 0.79
CA LEU A 107 -12.74 5.79 1.11
C LEU A 107 -12.30 5.47 2.54
N GLN A 108 -13.06 4.61 3.20
CA GLN A 108 -12.70 4.02 4.49
C GLN A 108 -12.85 2.50 4.38
N PHE A 109 -11.78 1.77 4.68
CA PHE A 109 -11.72 0.31 4.60
C PHE A 109 -11.33 -0.27 5.95
N THR A 110 -12.04 -1.29 6.42
CA THR A 110 -11.71 -1.98 7.67
C THR A 110 -11.09 -3.33 7.36
N ASP A 111 -9.89 -3.55 7.86
CA ASP A 111 -9.21 -4.85 7.79
C ASP A 111 -9.95 -5.81 8.72
N SER A 112 -10.62 -6.81 8.14
CA SER A 112 -11.39 -7.78 8.90
C SER A 112 -10.43 -8.73 9.62
N PRO A 113 -10.65 -9.07 10.90
CA PRO A 113 -9.75 -9.96 11.61
C PRO A 113 -9.69 -11.33 10.91
N LYS A 114 -8.47 -11.81 10.65
CA LYS A 114 -8.24 -13.18 10.18
C LYS A 114 -8.89 -14.15 11.17
N PRO A 115 -9.68 -15.14 10.70
CA PRO A 115 -10.18 -16.19 11.58
C PRO A 115 -8.98 -16.96 12.16
N LEU A 116 -9.03 -17.14 13.48
CA LEU A 116 -8.09 -17.92 14.30
C LEU A 116 -8.05 -19.40 13.89
#